data_AF-A0A7D6XQM4-F1
#
_entry.id   AF-A0A7D6XQM4-F1
#
_cell.length_a   1.000
_cell.length_b   1.000
_cell.length_c   1.000
_cell.angle_alpha   90.00
_cell.angle_beta   90.00
_cell.angle_gamma   90.00
#
_symmetry.space_group_name_H-M   'P 1'
#
loop_
_entity.id
_entity.type
_entity.pdbx_description
1 polymer ?
#
loop_
_entity_poly.entity_id
_entity_poly.type
_entity_poly.pdbx_seq_one_letter_code
_entity_poly.pdbx_strand_id
1 'polypeptide(L)'
;MDLYADNLADYIYQENDVDKKRALLLEVEAEIKKLMGEQEKGSLDLRHIGAVQIEKIQDLIGTRSLLLNQMFQATSQEIKRFEAVNELLNSLTKKMYHRMANLYRTLINSPKDESFDDDYVICGTLRYVFCGVESILELPEDSYYGSDFAYMIELICCCLLEEYNGGLPEIEECSCNYSPKNTSDMTDEQLQCVDVWDDGVTWAEGHLRRPELKHIIVCHAIHDICTHKPYSIPDLLRLNDFWVEAHLVCQHIIDQNGKRYNSD
;
A
#
# COMPACT_ATOMS: atom_id res chain seq x y z
N MET A 1 21.84 -16.07 14.35
CA MET A 1 20.87 -16.28 15.46
C MET A 1 19.75 -17.19 14.94
N ASP A 2 18.91 -17.83 15.78
CA ASP A 2 17.73 -18.54 15.23
C ASP A 2 16.67 -17.51 14.81
N LEU A 3 16.41 -17.43 13.50
CA LEU A 3 15.50 -16.44 12.91
C LEU A 3 14.02 -16.77 13.14
N TYR A 4 13.71 -17.95 13.67
CA TYR A 4 12.35 -18.39 13.98
C TYR A 4 12.09 -18.48 15.48
N ALA A 5 12.97 -17.89 16.30
CA ALA A 5 12.80 -17.88 17.75
C ALA A 5 11.67 -16.93 18.17
N ASP A 6 10.79 -17.40 19.07
CA ASP A 6 9.67 -16.60 19.61
C ASP A 6 10.10 -15.28 20.26
N ASN A 7 11.36 -15.18 20.72
CA ASN A 7 11.92 -14.00 21.37
C ASN A 7 12.70 -13.07 20.43
N LEU A 8 12.67 -13.31 19.11
CA LEU A 8 13.43 -12.53 18.14
C LEU A 8 12.99 -11.06 18.13
N ALA A 9 11.69 -10.81 18.16
CA ALA A 9 11.16 -9.44 18.23
C ALA A 9 11.66 -8.70 19.48
N ASP A 10 11.61 -9.34 20.65
CA ASP A 10 12.11 -8.78 21.90
C ASP A 10 13.62 -8.48 21.84
N TYR A 11 14.40 -9.37 21.23
CA TYR A 11 15.82 -9.14 21.00
C TYR A 11 16.05 -7.91 20.12
N ILE A 12 15.30 -7.76 19.02
CA ILE A 12 15.42 -6.62 18.10
C ILE A 12 15.10 -5.29 18.79
N TYR A 13 14.08 -5.27 19.66
CA TYR A 13 13.73 -4.07 20.44
C TYR A 13 14.78 -3.71 21.49
N GLN A 14 15.47 -4.70 22.08
CA GLN A 14 16.46 -4.48 23.14
C GLN A 14 17.86 -4.19 22.59
N GLU A 15 18.18 -4.67 21.39
CA GLU A 15 19.46 -4.40 20.75
C GLU A 15 19.55 -2.92 20.36
N ASN A 16 20.60 -2.24 20.80
CA ASN A 16 20.82 -0.82 20.49
C ASN A 16 21.97 -0.62 19.50
N ASP A 17 22.75 -1.66 19.25
CA ASP A 17 23.84 -1.62 18.30
C ASP A 17 23.32 -1.76 16.86
N VAL A 18 23.44 -0.67 16.11
CA VAL A 18 23.02 -0.60 14.70
C VAL A 18 23.79 -1.59 13.83
N ASP A 19 25.09 -1.81 14.10
CA ASP A 19 25.90 -2.71 13.28
C ASP A 19 25.44 -4.16 13.44
N LYS A 20 25.00 -4.54 14.64
CA LYS A 20 24.37 -5.85 14.88
C LYS A 20 22.98 -5.96 14.25
N LYS A 21 22.16 -4.91 14.32
CA LYS A 21 20.87 -4.87 13.61
C LYS A 21 21.07 -5.02 12.10
N ARG A 22 22.09 -4.38 11.55
CA ARG A 22 22.47 -4.51 10.14
C ARG A 22 22.95 -5.91 9.81
N ALA A 23 23.81 -6.50 10.64
CA ALA A 23 24.25 -7.88 10.42
C ALA A 23 23.07 -8.87 10.42
N LEU A 24 22.13 -8.70 11.36
CA LEU A 24 20.91 -9.51 11.40
C LEU A 24 19.99 -9.26 10.21
N LEU A 25 19.84 -8.01 9.77
CA LEU A 25 19.09 -7.67 8.55
C LEU A 25 19.65 -8.44 7.35
N LEU A 26 20.98 -8.45 7.19
CA LEU A 26 21.66 -9.18 6.12
C LEU A 26 21.47 -10.71 6.24
N GLU A 27 21.47 -11.27 7.46
CA GLU A 27 21.15 -12.68 7.70
C GLU A 27 19.71 -13.01 7.26
N VAL A 28 18.75 -12.16 7.62
CA VAL A 28 17.33 -12.31 7.23
C VAL A 28 17.17 -12.24 5.72
N GLU A 29 17.76 -11.24 5.07
CA GLU A 29 17.69 -11.06 3.62
C GLU A 29 18.35 -12.21 2.85
N ALA A 30 19.44 -12.77 3.38
CA ALA A 30 20.09 -13.95 2.80
C ALA A 30 19.21 -15.20 2.90
N GLU A 31 18.55 -15.43 4.04
CA GLU A 31 17.64 -16.59 4.17
C GLU A 31 16.40 -16.44 3.27
N ILE A 32 15.87 -15.21 3.12
CA ILE A 32 14.80 -14.92 2.15
C ILE A 32 15.23 -15.30 0.73
N LYS A 33 16.40 -14.83 0.27
CA LYS A 33 16.91 -15.12 -1.09
C LYS A 33 17.11 -16.62 -1.32
N LYS A 34 17.62 -17.32 -0.32
CA LYS A 34 17.76 -18.78 -0.34
C LYS A 34 16.41 -19.49 -0.43
N LEU A 35 15.39 -19.06 0.32
CA LEU A 35 14.03 -19.62 0.25
C LEU A 35 13.36 -19.37 -1.12
N MET A 36 13.67 -18.22 -1.73
CA MET A 36 13.26 -17.88 -3.10
C MET A 36 14.02 -18.67 -4.17
N GLY A 37 15.07 -19.41 -3.80
CA GLY A 37 15.89 -20.18 -4.74
C GLY A 37 16.91 -19.33 -5.51
N GLU A 38 17.38 -18.23 -4.92
CA GLU A 38 18.39 -17.32 -5.50
C GLU A 38 17.97 -16.73 -6.85
N GLN A 39 16.67 -16.45 -6.99
CA GLN A 39 16.13 -15.75 -8.16
C GLN A 39 16.78 -14.36 -8.31
N GLU A 40 16.86 -13.85 -9.53
CA GLU A 40 17.37 -12.51 -9.79
C GLU A 40 16.23 -11.47 -9.67
N LYS A 41 16.56 -10.29 -9.15
CA LYS A 41 15.65 -9.14 -9.11
C LYS A 41 15.18 -8.75 -10.52
N GLY A 42 13.96 -8.24 -10.61
CA GLY A 42 13.23 -7.90 -11.84
C GLY A 42 12.48 -9.07 -12.46
N SER A 43 12.47 -10.23 -11.80
CA SER A 43 11.87 -11.46 -12.33
C SER A 43 11.38 -12.41 -11.23
N LEU A 44 11.10 -11.90 -10.03
CA LEU A 44 10.68 -12.74 -8.92
C LEU A 44 9.33 -13.41 -9.19
N ASP A 45 9.28 -14.71 -8.96
CA ASP A 45 8.11 -15.54 -9.18
C ASP A 45 7.87 -16.49 -8.00
N LEU A 46 6.67 -16.39 -7.43
CA LEU A 46 6.23 -17.19 -6.28
C LEU A 46 5.47 -18.46 -6.70
N ARG A 47 5.09 -18.62 -7.98
CA ARG A 47 4.27 -19.75 -8.47
C ARG A 47 4.88 -21.13 -8.21
N HIS A 48 6.19 -21.19 -8.02
CA HIS A 48 6.94 -22.42 -7.75
C HIS A 48 7.30 -22.61 -6.27
N ILE A 49 6.98 -21.65 -5.42
CA ILE A 49 7.29 -21.65 -4.00
C ILE A 49 6.10 -22.26 -3.24
N GLY A 50 6.36 -23.24 -2.38
CA GLY A 50 5.29 -23.90 -1.62
C GLY A 50 4.71 -23.00 -0.52
N ALA A 51 3.45 -23.18 -0.15
CA ALA A 51 2.76 -22.35 0.85
C ALA A 51 3.54 -22.22 2.19
N VAL A 52 4.12 -23.31 2.68
CA VAL A 52 4.94 -23.31 3.92
C VAL A 52 6.22 -22.47 3.77
N GLN A 53 6.78 -22.38 2.55
CA GLN A 53 7.92 -21.51 2.29
C GLN A 53 7.48 -20.05 2.18
N ILE A 54 6.32 -19.78 1.58
CA ILE A 54 5.74 -18.44 1.50
C ILE A 54 5.48 -17.87 2.91
N GLU A 55 4.87 -18.65 3.81
CA GLU A 55 4.64 -18.25 5.20
C GLU A 55 5.96 -17.85 5.90
N LYS A 56 7.01 -18.65 5.73
CA LYS A 56 8.35 -18.32 6.28
C LYS A 56 8.94 -17.07 5.66
N ILE A 57 8.75 -16.84 4.36
CA ILE A 57 9.21 -15.63 3.69
C ILE A 57 8.46 -14.42 4.26
N GLN A 58 7.14 -14.51 4.48
CA GLN A 58 6.34 -13.45 5.07
C GLN A 58 6.80 -13.09 6.50
N ASP A 59 7.06 -14.09 7.35
CA ASP A 59 7.60 -13.88 8.70
C ASP A 59 8.96 -13.15 8.67
N LEU A 60 9.84 -13.56 7.75
CA LEU A 60 11.15 -12.93 7.56
C LEU A 60 11.03 -11.51 7.01
N ILE A 61 10.08 -11.24 6.11
CA ILE A 61 9.77 -9.88 5.63
C ILE A 61 9.28 -9.00 6.79
N GLY A 62 8.41 -9.52 7.67
CA GLY A 62 7.97 -8.80 8.88
C GLY A 62 9.15 -8.45 9.80
N THR A 63 10.05 -9.41 10.01
CA THR A 63 11.29 -9.21 10.78
C THR A 63 12.20 -8.16 10.13
N ARG A 64 12.35 -8.20 8.81
CA ARG A 64 13.10 -7.21 8.01
C ARG A 64 12.52 -5.81 8.21
N SER A 65 11.20 -5.67 8.10
CA SER A 65 10.51 -4.38 8.28
C SER A 65 10.75 -3.80 9.68
N LEU A 66 10.64 -4.63 10.72
CA LEU A 66 10.93 -4.23 12.11
C LEU A 66 12.37 -3.73 12.27
N LEU A 67 13.36 -4.45 11.72
CA LEU A 67 14.78 -4.07 11.78
C LEU A 67 15.03 -2.71 11.11
N LEU A 68 14.46 -2.50 9.92
CA LEU A 68 14.60 -1.24 9.18
C LEU A 68 13.94 -0.08 9.91
N ASN A 69 12.74 -0.27 10.46
CA ASN A 69 12.06 0.73 11.28
C ASN A 69 12.87 1.12 12.53
N GLN A 70 13.51 0.14 13.17
CA GLN A 70 14.40 0.35 14.31
C GLN A 70 15.71 1.07 13.95
N MET A 71 16.20 0.89 12.73
CA MET A 71 17.41 1.57 12.23
C MET A 71 17.11 2.92 11.58
N PHE A 72 15.84 3.30 11.39
CA PHE A 72 15.50 4.56 10.72
C PHE A 72 16.14 5.76 11.44
N GLN A 73 17.01 6.49 10.75
CA GLN A 73 17.84 7.53 11.37
C GLN A 73 17.09 8.85 11.57
N ALA A 74 16.04 9.08 10.79
CA ALA A 74 15.33 10.34 10.74
C ALA A 74 16.30 11.52 10.49
N THR A 75 17.22 11.36 9.54
CA THR A 75 18.07 12.49 9.12
C THR A 75 17.22 13.61 8.53
N SER A 76 17.75 14.83 8.43
CA SER A 76 17.01 15.93 7.80
C SER A 76 16.61 15.63 6.35
N GLN A 77 17.39 14.82 5.63
CA GLN A 77 17.08 14.38 4.27
C GLN A 77 15.95 13.35 4.25
N GLU A 78 15.99 12.36 5.14
CA GLU A 78 14.94 11.36 5.29
C GLU A 78 13.61 11.98 5.74
N ILE A 79 13.63 12.90 6.71
CA ILE A 79 12.44 13.62 7.17
C ILE A 79 11.84 14.43 6.02
N LYS A 80 12.66 15.20 5.30
CA LYS A 80 12.18 15.99 4.16
C LYS A 80 11.55 15.12 3.07
N ARG A 81 12.10 13.92 2.86
CA ARG A 81 11.56 12.98 1.89
C ARG A 81 10.29 12.31 2.39
N PHE A 82 10.22 11.98 3.67
CA PHE A 82 9.00 11.51 4.31
C PHE A 82 7.87 12.53 4.18
N GLU A 83 8.15 13.81 4.45
CA GLU A 83 7.20 14.92 4.24
C GLU A 83 6.70 14.97 2.79
N ALA A 84 7.62 14.90 1.82
CA ALA A 84 7.29 14.94 0.40
C ALA A 84 6.42 13.75 -0.03
N VAL A 85 6.72 12.53 0.45
CA VAL A 85 5.92 11.34 0.14
C VAL A 85 4.55 11.41 0.82
N ASN A 86 4.48 11.87 2.08
CA ASN A 86 3.22 12.08 2.80
C ASN A 86 2.32 13.10 2.10
N GLU A 87 2.87 14.25 1.69
CA GLU A 87 2.14 15.25 0.89
C GLU A 87 1.71 14.71 -0.46
N LEU A 88 2.56 13.94 -1.14
CA LEU A 88 2.24 13.29 -2.42
C LEU A 88 1.05 12.35 -2.26
N LEU A 89 1.10 11.39 -1.33
CA LEU A 89 0.04 10.41 -1.15
C LEU A 89 -1.29 11.07 -0.74
N ASN A 90 -1.26 12.03 0.20
CA ASN A 90 -2.43 12.82 0.57
C ASN A 90 -3.02 13.60 -0.63
N SER A 91 -2.16 14.21 -1.46
CA SER A 91 -2.61 14.91 -2.66
C SER A 91 -3.21 13.96 -3.70
N LEU A 92 -2.63 12.78 -3.88
CA LEU A 92 -3.09 11.74 -4.78
C LEU A 92 -4.46 11.20 -4.34
N THR A 93 -4.64 10.88 -3.05
CA THR A 93 -5.94 10.48 -2.48
C THR A 93 -7.01 11.54 -2.73
N LYS A 94 -6.74 12.81 -2.45
CA LYS A 94 -7.71 13.89 -2.71
C LYS A 94 -8.05 14.06 -4.18
N LYS A 95 -7.07 13.92 -5.07
CA LYS A 95 -7.30 13.94 -6.53
C LYS A 95 -8.15 12.75 -6.99
N MET A 96 -7.96 11.58 -6.39
CA MET A 96 -8.76 10.38 -6.64
C MET A 96 -10.24 10.63 -6.33
N TYR A 97 -10.55 11.06 -5.11
CA TYR A 97 -11.92 11.37 -4.68
C TYR A 97 -12.59 12.44 -5.56
N HIS A 98 -11.86 13.51 -5.87
CA HIS A 98 -12.37 14.54 -6.78
C HIS A 98 -12.63 13.99 -8.19
N ARG A 99 -11.76 13.09 -8.69
CA ARG A 99 -11.96 12.43 -9.98
C ARG A 99 -13.18 11.49 -9.95
N MET A 100 -13.39 10.76 -8.86
CA MET A 100 -14.59 9.92 -8.66
C MET A 100 -15.86 10.77 -8.71
N ALA A 101 -15.90 11.90 -8.00
CA ALA A 101 -17.05 12.81 -8.03
C ALA A 101 -17.35 13.31 -9.45
N ASN A 102 -16.31 13.65 -10.23
CA ASN A 102 -16.47 14.06 -11.62
C ASN A 102 -16.99 12.92 -12.54
N LEU A 103 -16.53 11.68 -12.32
CA LEU A 103 -17.08 10.51 -13.01
C LEU A 103 -18.55 10.29 -12.64
N TYR A 104 -18.90 10.43 -11.37
CA TYR A 104 -20.27 10.33 -10.88
C TYR A 104 -21.19 11.34 -11.55
N ARG A 105 -20.79 12.62 -11.61
CA ARG A 105 -21.56 13.67 -12.31
C ARG A 105 -21.71 13.39 -13.80
N THR A 106 -20.67 12.83 -14.42
CA THR A 106 -20.72 12.43 -15.83
C THR A 106 -21.72 11.30 -16.04
N LEU A 107 -21.74 10.31 -15.14
CA LEU A 107 -22.69 9.20 -15.14
C LEU A 107 -24.14 9.68 -15.04
N ILE A 108 -24.45 10.59 -14.12
CA ILE A 108 -25.81 11.15 -13.95
C ILE A 108 -26.36 11.72 -15.27
N ASN A 109 -25.50 12.38 -16.04
CA ASN A 109 -25.90 13.03 -17.29
C ASN A 109 -25.81 12.09 -18.51
N SER A 110 -25.32 10.87 -18.34
CA SER A 110 -25.17 9.90 -19.41
C SER A 110 -26.46 9.08 -19.60
N PRO A 111 -26.79 8.69 -20.85
CA PRO A 111 -27.93 7.81 -21.08
C PRO A 111 -27.66 6.43 -20.46
N LYS A 112 -28.66 5.92 -19.73
CA LYS A 112 -28.65 4.57 -19.15
C LYS A 112 -28.87 3.52 -20.24
N ASP A 113 -28.04 2.46 -20.28
CA ASP A 113 -28.33 1.29 -21.11
C ASP A 113 -29.33 0.39 -20.37
N GLU A 114 -30.62 0.61 -20.61
CA GLU A 114 -31.69 -0.17 -19.97
C GLU A 114 -31.60 -1.68 -20.24
N SER A 115 -30.87 -2.11 -21.28
CA SER A 115 -30.71 -3.53 -21.59
C SER A 115 -29.72 -4.25 -20.67
N PHE A 116 -28.82 -3.51 -20.03
CA PHE A 116 -27.73 -4.05 -19.22
C PHE A 116 -27.70 -3.44 -17.81
N ASP A 117 -27.72 -2.12 -17.71
CA ASP A 117 -27.44 -1.37 -16.49
C ASP A 117 -28.58 -1.53 -15.46
N ASP A 118 -28.31 -2.23 -14.37
CA ASP A 118 -29.19 -2.31 -13.21
C ASP A 118 -28.76 -1.34 -12.11
N ASP A 119 -27.44 -1.23 -11.89
CA ASP A 119 -26.83 -0.31 -10.93
C ASP A 119 -25.44 0.14 -11.39
N TYR A 120 -24.89 1.15 -10.72
CA TYR A 120 -23.54 1.63 -10.95
C TYR A 120 -22.79 1.86 -9.64
N VAL A 121 -21.48 1.59 -9.67
CA VAL A 121 -20.57 1.91 -8.57
C VAL A 121 -19.39 2.69 -9.14
N ILE A 122 -19.05 3.80 -8.48
CA ILE A 122 -17.85 4.56 -8.79
C ILE A 122 -16.81 4.16 -7.76
N CYS A 123 -15.67 3.68 -8.19
CA CYS A 123 -14.59 3.23 -7.32
C CYS A 123 -13.33 4.08 -7.54
N GLY A 124 -12.56 4.26 -6.48
CA GLY A 124 -11.25 4.88 -6.50
C GLY A 124 -10.23 3.94 -5.86
N THR A 125 -9.06 3.85 -6.48
CA THR A 125 -7.95 3.07 -5.95
C THR A 125 -6.62 3.84 -6.01
N LEU A 126 -5.82 3.72 -4.95
CA LEU A 126 -4.43 4.17 -4.90
C LEU A 126 -3.57 2.95 -4.54
N ARG A 127 -2.55 2.67 -5.34
CA ARG A 127 -1.57 1.59 -5.07
C ARG A 127 -0.16 1.99 -5.44
N TYR A 128 0.80 1.32 -4.81
CA TYR A 128 2.15 1.21 -5.32
C TYR A 128 2.19 0.09 -6.38
N VAL A 129 2.85 0.34 -7.50
CA VAL A 129 3.00 -0.63 -8.59
C VAL A 129 4.47 -0.78 -8.93
N PHE A 130 4.99 -2.00 -8.77
CA PHE A 130 6.32 -2.33 -9.27
C PHE A 130 6.26 -2.62 -10.78
N CYS A 131 6.84 -1.74 -11.59
CA CYS A 131 6.96 -1.91 -13.05
C CYS A 131 8.39 -2.19 -13.51
N GLY A 132 9.35 -2.18 -12.58
CA GLY A 132 10.75 -2.38 -12.84
C GLY A 132 11.59 -1.81 -11.70
N VAL A 133 12.91 -1.95 -11.79
CA VAL A 133 13.84 -1.45 -10.77
C VAL A 133 13.76 0.08 -10.62
N GLU A 134 13.32 0.79 -11.64
CA GLU A 134 13.06 2.23 -11.64
C GLU A 134 11.88 2.66 -10.74
N SER A 135 10.99 1.72 -10.39
CA SER A 135 9.93 1.93 -9.39
C SER A 135 10.49 2.05 -7.97
N ILE A 136 11.80 1.82 -7.80
CA ILE A 136 12.51 1.84 -6.52
C ILE A 136 13.68 2.81 -6.62
N LEU A 137 13.68 3.81 -5.75
CA LEU A 137 14.70 4.84 -5.74
C LEU A 137 15.96 4.35 -5.02
N GLU A 138 17.11 4.52 -5.66
CA GLU A 138 18.41 4.38 -5.01
C GLU A 138 18.71 5.64 -4.19
N LEU A 139 19.05 5.46 -2.92
CA LEU A 139 19.29 6.54 -1.98
C LEU A 139 20.70 6.47 -1.37
N PRO A 140 21.35 7.62 -1.05
CA PRO A 140 22.64 7.61 -0.38
C PRO A 140 22.67 6.79 0.92
N GLU A 141 21.54 6.80 1.65
CA GLU A 141 21.32 6.08 2.89
C GLU A 141 21.25 4.55 2.71
N ASP A 142 21.16 4.03 1.48
CA ASP A 142 21.18 2.59 1.19
C ASP A 142 22.44 1.94 1.78
N SER A 143 23.57 2.64 1.70
CA SER A 143 24.84 2.20 2.27
C SER A 143 24.79 2.07 3.81
N TYR A 144 24.01 2.89 4.48
CA TYR A 144 23.81 2.82 5.93
C TYR A 144 22.93 1.64 6.33
N TYR A 145 21.85 1.36 5.59
CA TYR A 145 20.96 0.24 5.90
C TYR A 145 21.54 -1.10 5.47
N GLY A 146 22.26 -1.14 4.34
CA GLY A 146 22.82 -2.35 3.74
C GLY A 146 21.77 -3.28 3.10
N SER A 147 20.49 -2.91 3.12
CA SER A 147 19.39 -3.69 2.53
C SER A 147 19.46 -3.70 1.01
N ASP A 148 19.15 -4.85 0.40
CA ASP A 148 18.84 -4.92 -1.03
C ASP A 148 17.39 -4.48 -1.28
N PHE A 149 17.14 -3.16 -1.15
CA PHE A 149 15.80 -2.59 -1.28
C PHE A 149 15.11 -2.96 -2.59
N ALA A 150 15.86 -2.98 -3.70
CA ALA A 150 15.32 -3.33 -5.01
C ALA A 150 14.69 -4.74 -5.00
N TYR A 151 15.46 -5.73 -4.54
CA TYR A 151 14.99 -7.11 -4.44
C TYR A 151 13.83 -7.24 -3.45
N MET A 152 13.97 -6.62 -2.28
CA MET A 152 13.03 -6.84 -1.17
C MET A 152 11.67 -6.18 -1.40
N ILE A 153 11.64 -4.98 -1.99
CA ILE A 153 10.38 -4.30 -2.32
C ILE A 153 9.66 -5.01 -3.48
N GLU A 154 10.39 -5.50 -4.48
CA GLU A 154 9.80 -6.37 -5.51
C GLU A 154 9.19 -7.62 -4.87
N LEU A 155 9.92 -8.31 -3.99
CA LEU A 155 9.41 -9.49 -3.30
C LEU A 155 8.16 -9.18 -2.48
N ILE A 156 8.17 -8.08 -1.72
CA ILE A 156 6.99 -7.64 -0.96
C ILE A 156 5.80 -7.45 -1.91
N CYS A 157 6.01 -6.78 -3.04
CA CYS A 157 4.99 -6.60 -4.06
C CYS A 157 4.47 -7.95 -4.59
N CYS A 158 5.34 -8.92 -4.86
CA CYS A 158 4.95 -10.28 -5.26
C CYS A 158 4.17 -11.01 -4.16
N CYS A 159 4.62 -10.96 -2.90
CA CYS A 159 3.93 -11.61 -1.78
C CYS A 159 2.52 -11.06 -1.58
N LEU A 160 2.37 -9.74 -1.66
CA LEU A 160 1.07 -9.07 -1.58
C LEU A 160 0.13 -9.44 -2.74
N LEU A 161 0.65 -9.81 -3.91
CA LEU A 161 -0.17 -10.32 -5.02
C LEU A 161 -0.71 -11.73 -4.75
N GLU A 162 0.11 -12.62 -4.21
CA GLU A 162 -0.26 -14.02 -3.95
C GLU A 162 -1.22 -14.17 -2.76
N GLU A 163 -1.02 -13.40 -1.68
CA GLU A 163 -1.86 -13.47 -0.47
C GLU A 163 -3.33 -13.12 -0.75
N TYR A 164 -3.57 -12.27 -1.76
CA TYR A 164 -4.90 -11.79 -2.13
C TYR A 164 -5.50 -12.47 -3.36
N ASN A 165 -4.81 -13.45 -3.97
CA ASN A 165 -5.29 -14.33 -5.04
C ASN A 165 -6.18 -13.60 -6.08
N GLY A 166 -5.76 -12.41 -6.50
CA GLY A 166 -6.57 -11.51 -7.35
C GLY A 166 -6.09 -10.06 -7.53
N GLY A 167 -5.16 -9.54 -6.72
CA GLY A 167 -4.58 -8.21 -6.90
C GLY A 167 -3.72 -7.73 -5.73
N LEU A 168 -2.91 -6.69 -5.93
CA LEU A 168 -2.23 -5.99 -4.84
C LEU A 168 -3.29 -5.33 -3.94
N PRO A 169 -3.24 -5.49 -2.61
CA PRO A 169 -4.11 -4.72 -1.73
C PRO A 169 -3.82 -3.24 -1.94
N GLU A 170 -4.86 -2.50 -2.31
CA GLU A 170 -4.81 -1.07 -2.53
C GLU A 170 -4.38 -0.38 -1.22
N ILE A 171 -3.63 0.71 -1.34
CA ILE A 171 -3.27 1.59 -0.21
C ILE A 171 -4.52 2.33 0.27
N GLU A 172 -5.33 2.80 -0.69
CA GLU A 172 -6.65 3.36 -0.45
C GLU A 172 -7.61 2.74 -1.46
N GLU A 173 -8.73 2.21 -0.98
CA GLU A 173 -9.84 1.73 -1.80
C GLU A 173 -11.13 2.34 -1.28
N CYS A 174 -11.88 3.00 -2.17
CA CYS A 174 -13.15 3.59 -1.82
C CYS A 174 -14.17 3.42 -2.94
N SER A 175 -15.45 3.43 -2.57
CA SER A 175 -16.54 3.32 -3.52
C SER A 175 -17.73 4.20 -3.13
N CYS A 176 -18.43 4.69 -4.14
CA CYS A 176 -19.65 5.47 -4.01
C CYS A 176 -20.72 4.85 -4.90
N ASN A 177 -21.82 4.43 -4.27
CA ASN A 177 -22.95 3.85 -4.99
C ASN A 177 -23.75 4.93 -5.73
N TYR A 178 -24.23 4.58 -6.91
CA TYR A 178 -25.15 5.44 -7.63
C TYR A 178 -26.49 5.57 -6.90
N SER A 179 -27.09 6.76 -6.98
CA SER A 179 -28.40 7.06 -6.43
C SER A 179 -29.20 7.87 -7.45
N PRO A 180 -30.41 7.43 -7.83
CA PRO A 180 -31.24 8.16 -8.78
C PRO A 180 -31.76 9.50 -8.24
N LYS A 181 -31.57 9.77 -6.94
CA LYS A 181 -31.94 11.05 -6.31
C LYS A 181 -30.85 12.11 -6.45
N ASN A 182 -29.65 11.73 -6.86
CA ASN A 182 -28.53 12.63 -6.96
C ASN A 182 -28.59 13.42 -8.28
N THR A 183 -28.13 14.66 -8.24
CA THR A 183 -28.12 15.57 -9.39
C THR A 183 -26.70 16.05 -9.67
N SER A 184 -26.43 16.43 -10.92
CA SER A 184 -25.05 16.73 -11.35
C SER A 184 -24.49 18.05 -10.81
N ASP A 185 -25.33 18.89 -10.20
CA ASP A 185 -24.95 20.11 -9.48
C ASP A 185 -24.54 19.88 -8.01
N MET A 186 -24.69 18.65 -7.49
CA MET A 186 -24.25 18.30 -6.15
C MET A 186 -22.72 18.40 -5.98
N THR A 187 -22.27 18.86 -4.81
CA THR A 187 -20.85 18.93 -4.43
C THR A 187 -20.25 17.54 -4.19
N ASP A 188 -18.92 17.46 -4.07
CA ASP A 188 -18.23 16.18 -3.82
C ASP A 188 -18.73 15.54 -2.50
N GLU A 189 -18.97 16.36 -1.46
CA GLU A 189 -19.49 15.94 -0.16
C GLU A 189 -20.94 15.44 -0.24
N GLN A 190 -21.79 16.12 -1.03
CA GLN A 190 -23.18 15.72 -1.23
C GLN A 190 -23.28 14.38 -1.97
N LEU A 191 -22.32 14.12 -2.87
CA LEU A 191 -22.16 12.84 -3.56
C LEU A 191 -21.43 11.79 -2.71
N GLN A 192 -20.99 12.15 -1.50
CA GLN A 192 -20.19 11.29 -0.60
C GLN A 192 -18.89 10.79 -1.25
N CYS A 193 -18.39 11.52 -2.25
CA CYS A 193 -17.13 11.25 -2.96
C CYS A 193 -16.01 12.07 -2.33
N VAL A 194 -15.80 11.92 -1.02
CA VAL A 194 -14.80 12.68 -0.26
C VAL A 194 -13.98 11.79 0.64
N ASP A 195 -12.72 12.19 0.82
CA ASP A 195 -11.81 11.62 1.78
C ASP A 195 -12.27 11.96 3.21
N VAL A 196 -12.74 10.94 3.93
CA VAL A 196 -13.18 11.07 5.32
C VAL A 196 -12.14 10.62 6.33
N TRP A 197 -11.05 10.00 5.86
CA TRP A 197 -10.01 9.45 6.73
C TRP A 197 -8.98 10.53 7.05
N ASP A 198 -8.59 11.36 6.08
CA ASP A 198 -7.63 12.46 6.30
C ASP A 198 -8.30 13.76 6.77
N ASP A 199 -8.85 13.73 7.99
CA ASP A 199 -9.57 14.85 8.65
C ASP A 199 -8.68 15.95 9.25
N GLY A 200 -7.36 15.85 9.03
CA GLY A 200 -6.35 16.75 9.60
C GLY A 200 -5.78 16.29 10.94
N VAL A 201 -6.23 15.16 11.48
CA VAL A 201 -5.58 14.45 12.58
C VAL A 201 -4.56 13.46 12.03
N THR A 202 -3.42 13.34 12.72
CA THR A 202 -2.34 12.44 12.31
C THR A 202 -2.72 10.98 12.50
N TRP A 203 -2.46 10.16 11.48
CA TRP A 203 -2.57 8.69 11.52
C TRP A 203 -1.29 8.00 12.03
N ALA A 204 -0.36 8.76 12.62
CA ALA A 204 0.89 8.20 13.13
C ALA A 204 0.64 7.18 14.27
N GLU A 205 0.97 5.92 14.02
CA GLU A 205 0.90 4.81 14.97
C GLU A 205 2.19 3.96 14.95
N GLY A 206 2.42 3.19 16.03
CA GLY A 206 3.58 2.30 16.12
C GLY A 206 4.91 2.98 15.79
N HIS A 207 5.61 2.46 14.77
CA HIS A 207 6.90 2.98 14.31
C HIS A 207 6.86 4.39 13.71
N LEU A 208 5.67 4.90 13.37
CA LEU A 208 5.48 6.28 12.90
C LEU A 208 5.43 7.29 14.06
N ARG A 209 5.18 6.85 15.30
CA ARG A 209 5.18 7.71 16.50
C ARG A 209 6.58 8.03 16.99
N ARG A 210 7.30 8.82 16.19
CA ARG A 210 8.66 9.25 16.47
C ARG A 210 8.70 10.74 16.85
N PRO A 211 9.55 11.14 17.81
CA PRO A 211 9.73 12.55 18.15
C PRO A 211 10.07 13.41 16.93
N GLU A 212 10.86 12.87 16.01
CA GLU A 212 11.34 13.55 14.80
C GLU A 212 10.25 13.76 13.73
N LEU A 213 9.14 13.00 13.79
CA LEU A 213 8.02 13.08 12.86
C LEU A 213 6.80 13.78 13.47
N LYS A 214 6.87 14.22 14.73
CA LYS A 214 5.73 14.72 15.50
C LYS A 214 5.08 15.97 14.91
N HIS A 215 5.82 16.77 14.14
CA HIS A 215 5.31 17.96 13.46
C HIS A 215 4.55 17.65 12.16
N ILE A 216 4.60 16.40 11.69
CA ILE A 216 3.96 15.97 10.45
C ILE A 216 2.59 15.38 10.78
N ILE A 217 1.57 15.85 10.06
CA ILE A 217 0.26 15.18 10.02
C ILE A 217 0.39 14.04 9.02
N VAL A 218 0.60 12.83 9.56
CA VAL A 218 0.75 11.62 8.75
C VAL A 218 -0.62 11.26 8.18
N CYS A 219 -0.71 11.09 6.86
CA CYS A 219 -1.96 10.73 6.20
C CYS A 219 -2.27 9.23 6.30
N HIS A 220 -3.53 8.87 6.06
CA HIS A 220 -4.02 7.50 6.12
C HIS A 220 -3.22 6.55 5.22
N ALA A 221 -2.87 6.98 4.00
CA ALA A 221 -2.09 6.18 3.06
C ALA A 221 -0.68 5.80 3.58
N ILE A 222 -0.01 6.71 4.31
CA ILE A 222 1.30 6.41 4.91
C ILE A 222 1.15 5.44 6.07
N HIS A 223 0.09 5.62 6.88
CA HIS A 223 -0.25 4.70 7.94
C HIS A 223 -0.45 3.29 7.39
N ASP A 224 -1.32 3.12 6.41
CA ASP A 224 -1.57 1.84 5.77
C ASP A 224 -0.30 1.14 5.26
N ILE A 225 0.54 1.85 4.49
CA ILE A 225 1.79 1.29 3.95
C ILE A 225 2.72 0.81 5.08
N CYS A 226 2.88 1.59 6.15
CA CYS A 226 3.88 1.33 7.18
C CYS A 226 3.40 0.51 8.38
N THR A 227 2.08 0.33 8.56
CA THR A 227 1.52 -0.39 9.71
C THR A 227 0.67 -1.60 9.34
N HIS A 228 0.05 -1.60 8.17
CA HIS A 228 -0.80 -2.72 7.70
C HIS A 228 -0.18 -3.50 6.55
N LYS A 229 0.73 -2.87 5.80
CA LYS A 229 1.55 -3.53 4.77
C LYS A 229 2.96 -3.76 5.30
N PRO A 230 3.70 -4.76 4.78
CA PRO A 230 5.01 -5.14 5.32
C PRO A 230 6.15 -4.21 4.84
N TYR A 231 5.84 -2.98 4.47
CA TYR A 231 6.84 -1.97 4.13
C TYR A 231 7.31 -1.24 5.38
N SER A 232 8.61 -1.08 5.55
CA SER A 232 9.17 -0.21 6.59
C SER A 232 9.18 1.26 6.17
N ILE A 233 9.45 2.17 7.10
CA ILE A 233 9.67 3.60 6.77
C ILE A 233 10.80 3.76 5.74
N PRO A 234 11.98 3.11 5.88
CA PRO A 234 12.97 3.11 4.82
C PRO A 234 12.46 2.60 3.46
N ASP A 235 11.62 1.56 3.43
CA ASP A 235 11.05 1.08 2.17
C ASP A 235 10.12 2.13 1.54
N LEU A 236 9.21 2.72 2.33
CA LEU A 236 8.32 3.80 1.92
C LEU A 236 9.09 4.94 1.23
N LEU A 237 10.22 5.34 1.81
CA LEU A 237 11.04 6.41 1.23
C LEU A 237 11.63 6.04 -0.12
N ARG A 238 11.57 4.79 -0.58
CA ARG A 238 12.12 4.32 -1.86
C ARG A 238 11.05 3.98 -2.88
N LEU A 239 9.78 3.87 -2.49
CA LEU A 239 8.67 3.66 -3.42
C LEU A 239 8.52 4.87 -4.35
N ASN A 240 8.51 4.62 -5.66
CA ASN A 240 8.52 5.68 -6.68
C ASN A 240 7.28 5.71 -7.58
N ASP A 241 6.61 4.57 -7.76
CA ASP A 241 5.52 4.43 -8.73
C ASP A 241 4.19 4.19 -8.04
N PHE A 242 3.44 5.28 -7.85
CA PHE A 242 2.09 5.26 -7.30
C PHE A 242 1.06 5.47 -8.41
N TRP A 243 0.12 4.54 -8.52
CA TRP A 243 -0.97 4.59 -9.49
C TRP A 243 -2.25 4.96 -8.77
N VAL A 244 -2.95 5.96 -9.31
CA VAL A 244 -4.26 6.40 -8.82
C VAL A 244 -5.26 6.25 -9.94
N GLU A 245 -6.32 5.52 -9.67
CA GLU A 245 -7.36 5.21 -10.64
C GLU A 245 -8.73 5.57 -10.08
N ALA A 246 -9.62 5.98 -10.97
CA ALA A 246 -11.03 6.12 -10.67
C ALA A 246 -11.79 5.48 -11.82
N HIS A 247 -12.69 4.56 -11.49
CA HIS A 247 -13.37 3.73 -12.48
C HIS A 247 -14.87 3.65 -12.19
N LEU A 248 -15.63 3.44 -13.26
CA LEU A 248 -17.07 3.21 -13.23
C LEU A 248 -17.33 1.72 -13.46
N VAL A 249 -18.05 1.11 -12.54
CA VAL A 249 -18.54 -0.26 -12.65
C VAL A 249 -20.02 -0.21 -13.01
N CYS A 250 -20.36 -0.67 -14.22
CA CYS A 250 -21.75 -0.88 -14.64
C CYS A 250 -22.16 -2.31 -14.27
N GLN A 251 -23.26 -2.47 -13.55
CA GLN A 251 -23.68 -3.75 -13.00
C GLN A 251 -24.96 -4.25 -13.65
N HIS A 252 -24.95 -5.53 -14.06
CA HIS A 252 -26.15 -6.28 -14.42
C HIS A 252 -26.42 -7.31 -13.31
N ILE A 253 -27.57 -7.23 -12.68
CA ILE A 253 -27.90 -7.96 -11.46
C ILE A 253 -29.22 -8.70 -11.70
N ILE A 254 -29.15 -10.02 -11.75
CA ILE A 254 -30.27 -10.89 -12.06
C ILE A 254 -30.33 -12.06 -11.07
N ASP A 255 -31.53 -12.40 -10.59
CA ASP A 255 -31.72 -13.57 -9.74
C ASP A 255 -31.81 -14.87 -10.57
N GLN A 256 -31.84 -16.03 -9.90
CA GLN A 256 -31.95 -17.33 -10.57
C GLN A 256 -33.26 -17.52 -11.35
N ASN A 257 -34.28 -16.72 -11.09
CA ASN A 257 -35.57 -16.73 -11.77
C ASN A 257 -35.59 -15.79 -12.98
N GLY A 258 -34.51 -15.07 -13.25
CA GLY A 258 -34.42 -14.07 -14.31
C GLY A 258 -34.99 -12.70 -13.93
N LYS A 259 -35.30 -12.45 -12.66
CA LYS A 259 -35.76 -11.14 -12.19
C LYS A 259 -34.56 -10.20 -12.02
N ARG A 260 -34.62 -9.03 -12.64
CA ARG A 260 -33.58 -8.01 -12.52
C ARG A 260 -33.72 -7.21 -11.22
N TYR A 261 -32.59 -6.72 -10.72
CA TYR A 261 -32.58 -5.78 -9.61
C TYR A 261 -33.30 -4.48 -10.01
N ASN A 262 -34.16 -3.95 -9.15
CA ASN A 262 -35.01 -2.78 -9.43
C ASN A 262 -35.96 -2.89 -10.64
N SER A 263 -36.25 -4.10 -11.16
CA SER A 263 -37.38 -4.28 -12.07
C SER A 263 -38.68 -4.43 -11.27
N ASP A 264 -39.62 -3.49 -11.46
CA ASP A 264 -40.99 -3.58 -10.96
C ASP A 264 -41.68 -4.89 -11.40
#